data_AF-A0A2S0NJH7-F1
#
_entry.id   AF-A0A2S0NJH7-F1
#
_cell.length_a   1.000
_cell.length_b   1.000
_cell.length_c   1.000
_cell.angle_alpha   90.00
_cell.angle_beta   90.00
_cell.angle_gamma   90.00
#
_symmetry.space_group_name_H-M   'P 1'
#
loop_
_entity.id
_entity.type
_entity.pdbx_description
1 polymer ?
#
loop_
_entity_poly.entity_id
_entity_poly.type
_entity_poly.pdbx_seq_one_letter_code
_entity_poly.pdbx_strand_id
1 'polypeptide(L)'
;MRRIIIFDEQTKKKKTLTLTNEHEAKIKALPNFQKNKDQLMLKAQKFLEKKMYLRQAFWKDVMMVAFGALMTTIALNYFISTTGKTGLFPGGLGSITRFLAIISTHNVENQSSLYFVYYAALNIPLVIFGFWKLGFRFTLTTLLYILFSTAFDWIIRFIPVINPTEWHMIINYQLISKIPNEWNSAIWLFVFAVIGGLVLGASYALVYKIGSSSGGSDFLTMYFSTRKNKNIGSINRNLNFVILTLVVIMNTFLLKTADINEPIKLDVLNNLTNDQWYEMVDAIKNWAAPDNHSPFVPSEIIDLAEKFNGTRESGMQIASYLAADSMFEGYSNGSTLLMQFKFILGPSWFASVILIIVQSLVITAIYPKYKFRTIFISTTKPEDVKRFLFNSGYRNEVFEWESKMQSPHTIVNKHTLVITITVINWKALEKGVAALDPDMNFNVLRTRGVKGRENIELKTGKKDEFILHKIQNNKEWSKKIEDEAILKTIKEQNEQIRKEYKLQTKADLKANKAKKQEN
;
A
#
# COMPACT_ATOMS: atom_id res chain seq x y z
N MET A 1 41.14 22.80 -30.67
CA MET A 1 41.14 21.33 -30.60
C MET A 1 40.60 20.90 -29.25
N ARG A 2 39.52 20.11 -29.26
CA ARG A 2 38.89 19.57 -28.04
C ARG A 2 39.48 18.20 -27.76
N ARG A 3 39.97 17.98 -26.53
CA ARG A 3 40.49 16.67 -26.08
C ARG A 3 39.43 15.99 -25.23
N ILE A 4 38.96 14.83 -25.67
CA ILE A 4 38.00 13.99 -24.94
C ILE A 4 38.71 12.71 -24.53
N ILE A 5 38.71 12.40 -23.24
CA ILE A 5 39.31 11.17 -22.73
C ILE A 5 38.28 10.04 -22.83
N ILE A 6 38.60 9.00 -23.57
CA ILE A 6 37.79 7.79 -23.75
C ILE A 6 38.47 6.61 -23.09
N PHE A 7 37.69 5.63 -22.63
CA PHE A 7 38.20 4.35 -22.19
C PHE A 7 38.14 3.37 -23.38
N ASP A 8 39.28 2.82 -23.76
CA ASP A 8 39.37 1.87 -24.85
C ASP A 8 39.09 0.45 -24.33
N GLU A 9 37.97 -0.15 -24.76
CA GLU A 9 37.53 -1.48 -24.33
C GLU A 9 38.49 -2.60 -24.78
N GLN A 10 39.24 -2.40 -25.88
CA GLN A 10 40.18 -3.40 -26.39
C GLN A 10 41.52 -3.36 -25.64
N THR A 11 41.99 -2.15 -25.29
CA THR A 11 43.30 -1.98 -24.65
C THR A 11 43.22 -1.78 -23.13
N LYS A 12 42.00 -1.67 -22.56
CA LYS A 12 41.72 -1.32 -21.14
C LYS A 12 42.46 -0.06 -20.66
N LYS A 13 42.82 0.86 -21.56
CA LYS A 13 43.57 2.09 -21.27
C LYS A 13 42.75 3.34 -21.64
N LYS A 14 43.06 4.46 -20.98
CA LYS A 14 42.50 5.77 -21.34
C LYS A 14 43.17 6.26 -22.62
N LYS A 15 42.38 6.49 -23.68
CA LYS A 15 42.80 7.07 -24.95
C LYS A 15 42.27 8.50 -25.05
N THR A 16 43.05 9.44 -25.57
CA THR A 16 42.58 10.82 -25.77
C THR A 16 42.16 10.98 -27.23
N LEU A 17 40.85 11.16 -27.47
CA LEU A 17 40.35 11.60 -28.77
C LEU A 17 40.63 13.10 -28.90
N THR A 18 41.40 13.49 -29.90
CA THR A 18 41.60 14.90 -30.22
C THR A 18 40.73 15.23 -31.43
N LEU A 19 39.69 16.05 -31.21
CA LEU A 19 38.80 16.51 -32.28
C LEU A 19 39.25 17.87 -32.77
N THR A 20 39.40 18.00 -34.10
CA THR A 20 39.50 19.28 -34.78
C THR A 20 38.14 19.98 -34.75
N ASN A 21 38.14 21.32 -34.80
CA ASN A 21 36.92 22.10 -34.70
C ASN A 21 35.92 21.78 -35.84
N GLU A 22 36.44 21.43 -37.02
CA GLU A 22 35.63 21.05 -38.19
C GLU A 22 34.97 19.67 -38.04
N HIS A 23 35.69 18.68 -37.49
CA HIS A 23 35.12 17.37 -37.18
C HIS A 23 34.04 17.46 -36.10
N GLU A 24 34.25 18.30 -35.09
CA GLU A 24 33.25 18.56 -34.05
C GLU A 24 31.96 19.16 -34.65
N ALA A 25 32.09 20.13 -35.56
CA ALA A 25 30.94 20.75 -36.23
C ALA A 25 30.15 19.72 -37.06
N LYS A 26 30.83 18.85 -37.81
CA LYS A 26 30.19 17.77 -38.59
C LYS A 26 29.42 16.80 -37.70
N ILE A 27 29.97 16.43 -36.53
CA ILE A 27 29.29 15.53 -35.59
C ILE A 27 28.06 16.21 -34.96
N LYS A 28 28.17 17.49 -34.60
CA LYS A 28 27.05 18.26 -34.02
C LYS A 28 25.90 18.48 -35.01
N ALA A 29 26.21 18.52 -36.31
CA ALA A 29 25.22 18.61 -37.38
C ALA A 29 24.44 17.30 -37.62
N LEU A 30 24.87 16.17 -37.04
CA LEU A 30 24.15 14.90 -37.20
C LEU A 30 22.80 14.92 -36.46
N PRO A 31 21.72 14.38 -37.07
CA PRO A 31 20.38 14.39 -36.47
C PRO A 31 20.30 13.64 -35.13
N ASN A 32 21.16 12.64 -34.92
CA ASN A 32 21.20 11.85 -33.68
C ASN A 32 21.86 12.58 -32.51
N PHE A 33 22.69 13.61 -32.77
CA PHE A 33 23.42 14.32 -31.73
C PHE A 33 22.49 15.00 -30.74
N GLN A 34 21.52 15.77 -31.24
CA GLN A 34 20.57 16.50 -30.40
C GLN A 34 19.75 15.54 -29.52
N LYS A 35 19.25 14.43 -30.10
CA LYS A 35 18.55 13.37 -29.38
C LYS A 35 19.41 12.76 -28.25
N ASN A 36 20.69 12.48 -28.52
CA ASN A 36 21.61 11.92 -27.54
C ASN A 36 21.92 12.92 -26.41
N LYS A 37 22.12 14.18 -26.76
CA LYS A 37 22.30 15.28 -25.81
C LYS A 37 21.09 15.45 -24.90
N ASP A 38 19.88 15.43 -25.45
CA ASP A 38 18.64 15.56 -24.68
C ASP A 38 18.45 14.37 -23.72
N GLN A 39 18.76 13.14 -24.15
CA GLN A 39 18.73 11.96 -23.28
C GLN A 39 19.72 12.08 -22.10
N LEU A 40 20.93 12.54 -22.36
CA LEU A 40 21.96 12.74 -21.33
C LEU A 40 21.60 13.89 -20.39
N MET A 41 21.04 14.97 -20.92
CA MET A 41 20.49 16.08 -20.14
C MET A 41 19.40 15.59 -19.20
N LEU A 42 18.44 14.79 -19.68
CA LEU A 42 17.37 14.23 -18.86
C LEU A 42 17.90 13.27 -17.77
N LYS A 43 18.96 12.49 -18.06
CA LYS A 43 19.64 11.67 -17.04
C LYS A 43 20.29 12.54 -15.97
N ALA A 44 21.00 13.61 -16.37
CA ALA A 44 21.64 14.55 -15.47
C ALA A 44 20.63 15.28 -14.58
N GLN A 45 19.50 15.74 -15.15
CA GLN A 45 18.39 16.33 -14.42
C GLN A 45 17.86 15.38 -13.34
N LYS A 46 17.54 14.13 -13.70
CA LYS A 46 17.07 13.12 -12.74
C LYS A 46 18.08 12.83 -11.65
N PHE A 47 19.38 12.81 -11.98
CA PHE A 47 20.44 12.62 -10.99
C PHE A 47 20.51 13.79 -10.01
N LEU A 48 20.51 15.03 -10.51
CA LEU A 48 20.55 16.23 -9.69
C LEU A 48 19.31 16.33 -8.79
N GLU A 49 18.14 15.99 -9.34
CA GLU A 49 16.88 15.97 -8.60
C GLU A 49 16.95 15.01 -7.40
N LYS A 50 17.43 13.79 -7.61
CA LYS A 50 17.65 12.81 -6.53
C LYS A 50 18.62 13.33 -5.48
N LYS A 51 19.73 13.93 -5.91
CA LYS A 51 20.74 14.50 -4.99
C LYS A 51 20.17 15.66 -4.17
N MET A 52 19.40 16.54 -4.78
CA MET A 52 18.74 17.65 -4.08
C MET A 52 17.71 17.15 -3.08
N TYR A 53 16.89 16.18 -3.48
CA TYR A 53 15.93 15.52 -2.59
C TYR A 53 16.63 14.93 -1.35
N LEU A 54 17.69 14.14 -1.54
CA LEU A 54 18.46 13.51 -0.47
C LEU A 54 19.05 14.52 0.52
N ARG A 55 19.39 15.73 0.06
CA ARG A 55 19.99 16.77 0.91
C ARG A 55 18.96 17.62 1.65
N GLN A 56 17.81 17.93 1.02
CA GLN A 56 16.90 18.97 1.51
C GLN A 56 15.60 18.43 2.12
N ALA A 57 15.05 17.35 1.55
CA ALA A 57 13.71 16.86 1.91
C ALA A 57 13.75 15.49 2.60
N PHE A 58 14.76 14.67 2.28
CA PHE A 58 14.83 13.28 2.72
C PHE A 58 14.74 13.10 4.24
N TRP A 59 15.46 13.88 5.05
CA TRP A 59 15.40 13.73 6.50
C TRP A 59 14.02 14.03 7.09
N LYS A 60 13.30 15.00 6.53
CA LYS A 60 11.91 15.28 6.93
C LYS A 60 11.01 14.10 6.60
N ASP A 61 11.16 13.54 5.40
CA ASP A 61 10.43 12.35 4.96
C ASP A 61 10.76 11.15 5.86
N VAL A 62 12.03 10.95 6.23
CA VAL A 62 12.50 9.89 7.13
C VAL A 62 11.87 10.01 8.51
N MET A 63 11.86 11.20 9.12
CA MET A 63 11.26 11.38 10.44
C MET A 63 9.75 11.09 10.43
N MET A 64 9.03 11.55 9.40
CA MET A 64 7.61 11.28 9.30
C MET A 64 7.32 9.80 8.98
N VAL A 65 8.17 9.15 8.18
CA VAL A 65 8.09 7.70 7.92
C VAL A 65 8.35 6.90 9.19
N ALA A 66 9.36 7.27 9.99
CA ALA A 66 9.63 6.64 11.27
C ALA A 66 8.46 6.81 12.24
N PHE A 67 7.88 8.01 12.33
CA PHE A 67 6.70 8.24 13.17
C PHE A 67 5.49 7.41 12.71
N GLY A 68 5.21 7.35 11.41
CA GLY A 68 4.16 6.48 10.88
C GLY A 68 4.44 5.00 11.17
N ALA A 69 5.67 4.54 10.97
CA ALA A 69 6.06 3.16 11.28
C ALA A 69 5.82 2.83 12.77
N LEU A 70 6.21 3.74 13.69
CA LEU A 70 5.96 3.58 15.12
C LEU A 70 4.46 3.48 15.43
N MET A 71 3.63 4.37 14.87
CA MET A 71 2.18 4.32 15.05
C MET A 71 1.58 3.01 14.54
N THR A 72 2.03 2.52 13.38
CA THR A 72 1.60 1.21 12.85
C THR A 72 2.02 0.09 13.77
N THR A 73 3.26 0.09 14.27
CA THR A 73 3.75 -0.93 15.18
C THR A 73 2.92 -0.95 16.47
N ILE A 74 2.63 0.21 17.06
CA ILE A 74 1.73 0.32 18.23
C ILE A 74 0.36 -0.27 17.90
N ALA A 75 -0.20 0.07 16.73
CA ALA A 75 -1.51 -0.40 16.33
C ALA A 75 -1.56 -1.93 16.16
N LEU A 76 -0.57 -2.48 15.46
CA LEU A 76 -0.43 -3.91 15.22
C LEU A 76 -0.14 -4.69 16.49
N ASN A 77 0.68 -4.15 17.40
CA ASN A 77 1.12 -4.89 18.58
C ASN A 77 0.09 -4.87 19.69
N TYR A 78 -0.46 -3.71 20.05
CA TYR A 78 -1.36 -3.62 21.21
C TYR A 78 -2.83 -3.87 20.91
N PHE A 79 -3.28 -3.64 19.66
CA PHE A 79 -4.70 -3.81 19.30
C PHE A 79 -5.00 -4.98 18.38
N ILE A 80 -4.03 -5.46 17.59
CA ILE A 80 -4.31 -6.51 16.59
C ILE A 80 -3.69 -7.84 17.01
N SER A 81 -2.38 -7.89 17.18
CA SER A 81 -1.65 -9.13 17.52
C SER A 81 -2.01 -9.68 18.90
N THR A 82 -2.32 -8.81 19.86
CA THR A 82 -2.80 -9.19 21.21
C THR A 82 -4.06 -10.04 21.17
N THR A 83 -4.90 -9.88 20.15
CA THR A 83 -6.17 -10.65 20.02
C THR A 83 -5.98 -12.11 19.59
N GLY A 84 -4.75 -12.52 19.26
CA GLY A 84 -4.41 -13.94 19.04
C GLY A 84 -4.80 -14.47 17.65
N LYS A 85 -4.84 -15.81 17.52
CA LYS A 85 -5.02 -16.53 16.24
C LYS A 85 -6.44 -16.44 15.68
N THR A 86 -7.42 -16.25 16.56
CA THR A 86 -8.84 -16.12 16.23
C THR A 86 -9.35 -14.71 16.45
N GLY A 87 -8.47 -13.72 16.64
CA GLY A 87 -8.81 -12.33 16.82
C GLY A 87 -8.85 -11.53 15.53
N LEU A 88 -8.27 -10.33 15.56
CA LEU A 88 -8.20 -9.42 14.42
C LEU A 88 -7.11 -9.82 13.43
N PHE A 89 -7.48 -9.73 12.15
CA PHE A 89 -6.59 -9.92 11.02
C PHE A 89 -6.31 -8.55 10.38
N PRO A 90 -5.05 -8.08 10.36
CA PRO A 90 -4.73 -6.82 9.71
C PRO A 90 -4.92 -6.91 8.20
N GLY A 91 -5.20 -5.79 7.55
CA GLY A 91 -5.22 -5.74 6.09
C GLY A 91 -3.84 -6.01 5.48
N GLY A 92 -3.82 -6.59 4.28
CA GLY A 92 -2.65 -6.59 3.40
C GLY A 92 -1.71 -7.78 3.55
N LEU A 93 -0.49 -7.62 3.03
CA LEU A 93 0.49 -8.72 2.90
C LEU A 93 0.83 -9.37 4.25
N GLY A 94 0.77 -8.61 5.35
CA GLY A 94 1.02 -9.13 6.69
C GLY A 94 0.10 -10.30 7.09
N SER A 95 -1.15 -10.31 6.62
CA SER A 95 -2.08 -11.44 6.86
C SER A 95 -1.68 -12.68 6.08
N ILE A 96 -1.19 -12.53 4.85
CA ILE A 96 -0.65 -13.65 4.06
C ILE A 96 0.62 -14.20 4.73
N THR A 97 1.51 -13.31 5.18
CA THR A 97 2.73 -13.68 5.90
C THR A 97 2.43 -14.45 7.19
N ARG A 98 1.46 -13.97 7.98
CA ARG A 98 1.04 -14.62 9.22
C ARG A 98 0.51 -16.02 8.96
N PHE A 99 -0.32 -16.16 7.93
CA PHE A 99 -0.84 -17.45 7.51
C PHE A 99 0.27 -18.43 7.08
N LEU A 100 1.23 -17.98 6.26
CA LEU A 100 2.38 -18.81 5.87
C LEU A 100 3.21 -19.25 7.09
N ALA A 101 3.43 -18.35 8.05
CA ALA A 101 4.16 -18.70 9.27
C ALA A 101 3.43 -19.77 10.10
N ILE A 102 2.10 -19.72 10.17
CA ILE A 102 1.27 -20.70 10.90
C ILE A 102 1.36 -22.09 10.28
N ILE A 103 1.37 -22.21 8.94
CA ILE A 103 1.48 -23.51 8.25
C ILE A 103 2.86 -24.13 8.44
N SER A 104 3.91 -23.31 8.45
CA SER A 104 5.28 -23.83 8.40
C SER A 104 5.76 -24.43 9.72
N THR A 105 5.20 -24.04 10.86
CA THR A 105 5.61 -24.60 12.16
C THR A 105 4.53 -24.45 13.21
N HIS A 106 4.37 -25.46 14.06
CA HIS A 106 3.45 -25.42 15.21
C HIS A 106 4.05 -24.72 16.44
N ASN A 107 5.37 -24.48 16.49
CA ASN A 107 6.02 -23.79 17.60
C ASN A 107 5.87 -22.26 17.47
N VAL A 108 5.29 -21.61 18.48
CA VAL A 108 4.99 -20.17 18.52
C VAL A 108 6.23 -19.29 18.34
N GLU A 109 7.39 -19.67 18.90
CA GLU A 109 8.64 -18.90 18.73
C GLU A 109 9.15 -18.96 17.28
N ASN A 110 9.08 -20.14 16.67
CA ASN A 110 9.47 -20.32 15.27
C ASN A 110 8.48 -19.63 14.32
N GLN A 111 7.19 -19.55 14.66
CA GLN A 111 6.18 -18.81 13.88
C GLN A 111 6.54 -17.31 13.79
N SER A 112 6.94 -16.70 14.90
CA SER A 112 7.33 -15.28 14.91
C SER A 112 8.58 -15.04 14.06
N SER A 113 9.58 -15.93 14.14
CA SER A 113 10.80 -15.82 13.33
C SER A 113 10.53 -15.99 11.83
N LEU A 114 9.73 -17.00 11.45
CA LEU A 114 9.36 -17.27 10.06
C LEU A 114 8.47 -16.18 9.46
N TYR A 115 7.65 -15.51 10.27
CA TYR A 115 6.88 -14.35 9.82
C TYR A 115 7.78 -13.30 9.17
N PHE A 116 8.90 -12.93 9.79
CA PHE A 116 9.80 -11.92 9.23
C PHE A 116 10.47 -12.40 7.93
N VAL A 117 10.84 -13.67 7.86
CA VAL A 117 11.43 -14.28 6.65
C VAL A 117 10.43 -14.22 5.49
N TYR A 118 9.18 -14.64 5.70
CA TYR A 118 8.14 -14.56 4.68
C TYR A 118 7.80 -13.12 4.32
N TYR A 119 7.78 -12.21 5.30
CA TYR A 119 7.49 -10.80 5.05
C TYR A 119 8.56 -10.17 4.15
N ALA A 120 9.83 -10.44 4.43
CA ALA A 120 10.94 -10.00 3.60
C ALA A 120 10.87 -10.61 2.20
N ALA A 121 10.71 -11.94 2.09
CA ALA A 121 10.67 -12.65 0.82
C ALA A 121 9.54 -12.15 -0.10
N LEU A 122 8.34 -11.96 0.44
CA LEU A 122 7.19 -11.47 -0.32
C LEU A 122 7.29 -9.98 -0.70
N ASN A 123 8.04 -9.18 0.06
CA ASN A 123 8.27 -7.76 -0.28
C ASN A 123 9.33 -7.54 -1.36
N ILE A 124 10.32 -8.44 -1.54
CA ILE A 124 11.36 -8.30 -2.59
C ILE A 124 10.77 -8.05 -3.99
N PRO A 125 9.83 -8.86 -4.52
CA PRO A 125 9.26 -8.62 -5.85
C PRO A 125 8.47 -7.30 -5.92
N LEU A 126 7.82 -6.91 -4.81
CA LEU A 126 7.05 -5.67 -4.72
C LEU A 126 7.96 -4.43 -4.69
N VAL A 127 9.12 -4.52 -4.05
CA VAL A 127 10.16 -3.48 -4.04
C VAL A 127 10.72 -3.27 -5.43
N ILE A 128 11.03 -4.36 -6.16
CA ILE A 128 11.49 -4.30 -7.55
C ILE A 128 10.42 -3.62 -8.41
N PHE A 129 9.16 -4.05 -8.27
CA PHE A 129 8.02 -3.44 -8.94
C PHE A 129 7.90 -1.94 -8.62
N GLY A 130 8.00 -1.56 -7.35
CA GLY A 130 7.94 -0.17 -6.90
C GLY A 130 9.03 0.68 -7.53
N PHE A 131 10.27 0.18 -7.57
CA PHE A 131 11.40 0.91 -8.16
C PHE A 131 11.16 1.25 -9.63
N TRP A 132 10.58 0.32 -10.40
CA TRP A 132 10.31 0.53 -11.82
C TRP A 132 9.00 1.30 -12.11
N LYS A 133 7.95 1.11 -11.31
CA LYS A 133 6.61 1.66 -11.61
C LYS A 133 6.20 2.86 -10.77
N LEU A 134 6.73 3.01 -9.56
CA LEU A 134 6.37 4.08 -8.61
C LEU A 134 7.52 5.07 -8.38
N GLY A 135 8.76 4.64 -8.59
CA GLY A 135 9.93 5.49 -8.64
C GLY A 135 10.77 5.50 -7.36
N PHE A 136 11.97 6.08 -7.46
CA PHE A 136 13.03 5.99 -6.44
C PHE A 136 12.61 6.50 -5.06
N ARG A 137 12.00 7.70 -4.98
CA ARG A 137 11.60 8.31 -3.71
C ARG A 137 10.60 7.43 -2.96
N PHE A 138 9.61 6.92 -3.67
CA PHE A 138 8.58 6.05 -3.12
C PHE A 138 9.17 4.74 -2.58
N THR A 139 10.00 4.07 -3.38
CA THR A 139 10.60 2.78 -2.99
C THR A 139 11.56 2.94 -1.81
N LEU A 140 12.42 3.98 -1.83
CA LEU A 140 13.37 4.22 -0.75
C LEU A 140 12.66 4.50 0.58
N THR A 141 11.68 5.38 0.58
CA THR A 141 10.91 5.70 1.80
C THR A 141 10.10 4.51 2.28
N THR A 142 9.53 3.70 1.38
CA THR A 142 8.81 2.46 1.74
C THR A 142 9.74 1.40 2.33
N LEU A 143 10.96 1.26 1.80
CA LEU A 143 11.98 0.37 2.39
C LEU A 143 12.37 0.82 3.80
N LEU A 144 12.54 2.13 4.01
CA LEU A 144 12.81 2.68 5.34
C LEU A 144 11.62 2.50 6.29
N TYR A 145 10.39 2.62 5.79
CA TYR A 145 9.20 2.30 6.56
C TYR A 145 9.23 0.85 7.05
N ILE A 146 9.48 -0.10 6.14
CA ILE A 146 9.56 -1.53 6.48
C ILE A 146 10.64 -1.75 7.54
N LEU A 147 11.84 -1.22 7.31
CA LEU A 147 12.96 -1.29 8.25
C LEU A 147 12.61 -0.74 9.64
N PHE A 148 12.03 0.46 9.71
CA PHE A 148 11.64 1.07 10.97
C PHE A 148 10.52 0.29 11.66
N SER A 149 9.52 -0.17 10.92
CA SER A 149 8.41 -0.94 11.50
C SER A 149 8.90 -2.24 12.14
N THR A 150 9.84 -2.94 11.50
CA THR A 150 10.50 -4.14 12.04
C THR A 150 11.38 -3.78 13.24
N ALA A 151 12.18 -2.72 13.15
CA ALA A 151 13.03 -2.29 14.25
C ALA A 151 12.22 -1.89 15.50
N PHE A 152 11.13 -1.13 15.33
CA PHE A 152 10.24 -0.76 16.44
C PHE A 152 9.53 -1.97 17.03
N ASP A 153 9.11 -2.94 16.21
CA ASP A 153 8.51 -4.17 16.72
C ASP A 153 9.48 -4.95 17.61
N TRP A 154 10.74 -5.08 17.18
CA TRP A 154 11.80 -5.68 18.00
C TRP A 154 12.04 -4.89 19.29
N ILE A 155 12.20 -3.56 19.20
CA ILE A 155 12.42 -2.70 20.39
C ILE A 155 11.28 -2.88 21.40
N ILE A 156 10.02 -2.87 20.95
CA ILE A 156 8.86 -3.02 21.81
C ILE A 156 8.81 -4.41 22.48
N ARG A 157 9.17 -5.48 21.76
CA ARG A 157 9.18 -6.85 22.32
C ARG A 157 10.34 -7.10 23.28
N PHE A 158 11.49 -6.46 23.07
CA PHE A 158 12.67 -6.64 23.93
C PHE A 158 12.61 -5.86 25.25
N ILE A 159 11.75 -4.84 25.37
CA ILE A 159 11.62 -4.03 26.58
C ILE A 159 10.42 -4.54 27.40
N PRO A 160 10.63 -5.19 28.56
CA PRO A 160 9.55 -5.83 29.35
C PRO A 160 8.39 -4.88 29.68
N VAL A 161 8.72 -3.66 30.14
CA VAL A 161 7.73 -2.65 30.59
C VAL A 161 6.73 -2.23 29.52
N ILE A 162 7.07 -2.40 28.24
CA ILE A 162 6.19 -2.08 27.11
C ILE A 162 5.87 -3.31 26.25
N ASN A 163 6.31 -4.50 26.62
CA ASN A 163 6.09 -5.69 25.83
C ASN A 163 4.57 -6.01 25.79
N PRO A 164 3.93 -6.15 24.60
CA PRO A 164 2.50 -6.42 24.48
C PRO A 164 2.00 -7.71 25.15
N THR A 165 2.91 -8.65 25.45
CA THR A 165 2.58 -9.88 26.19
C THR A 165 2.49 -9.65 27.70
N GLU A 166 3.22 -8.66 28.23
CA GLU A 166 3.28 -8.34 29.66
C GLU A 166 2.44 -7.10 30.01
N TRP A 167 2.45 -6.11 29.14
CA TRP A 167 1.72 -4.86 29.29
C TRP A 167 0.63 -4.73 28.23
N HIS A 168 -0.59 -4.43 28.67
CA HIS A 168 -1.75 -4.26 27.80
C HIS A 168 -2.26 -2.83 27.85
N MET A 169 -2.47 -2.22 26.68
CA MET A 169 -2.83 -0.80 26.59
C MET A 169 -4.25 -0.50 27.10
N ILE A 170 -5.18 -1.43 26.89
CA ILE A 170 -6.57 -1.29 27.35
C ILE A 170 -6.90 -2.42 28.32
N ILE A 171 -6.83 -3.65 27.83
CA ILE A 171 -7.19 -4.83 28.61
C ILE A 171 -6.49 -6.08 28.07
N ASN A 172 -6.28 -7.08 28.93
CA ASN A 172 -5.76 -8.37 28.51
C ASN A 172 -6.86 -9.16 27.78
N TYR A 173 -6.93 -8.99 26.46
CA TYR A 173 -7.90 -9.67 25.61
C TYR A 173 -7.78 -11.21 25.72
N GLN A 174 -6.55 -11.73 25.77
CA GLN A 174 -6.33 -13.19 25.81
C GLN A 174 -6.84 -13.80 27.10
N LEU A 175 -6.68 -13.12 28.22
CA LEU A 175 -7.22 -13.56 29.50
C LEU A 175 -8.75 -13.57 29.47
N ILE A 176 -9.38 -12.47 29.03
CA ILE A 176 -10.85 -12.36 28.98
C ILE A 176 -11.45 -13.37 28.01
N SER A 177 -10.77 -13.66 26.89
CA SER A 177 -11.24 -14.65 25.92
C SER A 177 -11.26 -16.08 26.46
N LYS A 178 -10.61 -16.35 27.60
CA LYS A 178 -10.54 -17.67 28.22
C LYS A 178 -11.50 -17.85 29.40
N ILE A 179 -12.18 -16.79 29.84
CA ILE A 179 -13.13 -16.86 30.96
C ILE A 179 -14.51 -17.22 30.40
N PRO A 180 -15.08 -18.39 30.76
CA PRO A 180 -16.41 -18.81 30.29
C PRO A 180 -17.51 -17.82 30.69
N ASN A 181 -18.57 -17.71 29.88
CA ASN A 181 -19.77 -16.87 30.12
C ASN A 181 -19.56 -15.33 30.15
N GLU A 182 -18.35 -14.82 29.93
CA GLU A 182 -18.10 -13.39 29.78
C GLU A 182 -18.47 -12.91 28.36
N TRP A 183 -19.63 -12.25 28.22
CA TRP A 183 -20.09 -11.56 26.99
C TRP A 183 -19.10 -10.51 26.43
N ASN A 184 -18.02 -10.22 27.16
CA ASN A 184 -17.11 -9.12 26.92
C ASN A 184 -16.10 -9.36 25.78
N SER A 185 -15.70 -10.59 25.47
CA SER A 185 -14.59 -10.83 24.52
C SER A 185 -14.91 -10.36 23.10
N ALA A 186 -16.09 -10.69 22.57
CA ALA A 186 -16.51 -10.24 21.24
C ALA A 186 -16.65 -8.71 21.16
N ILE A 187 -17.21 -8.07 22.19
CA ILE A 187 -17.36 -6.60 22.26
C ILE A 187 -15.98 -5.93 22.25
N TRP A 188 -15.06 -6.42 23.08
CA TRP A 188 -13.68 -5.92 23.10
C TRP A 188 -12.99 -6.10 21.75
N LEU A 189 -13.28 -7.17 21.01
CA LEU A 189 -12.73 -7.38 19.67
C LEU A 189 -13.13 -6.25 18.71
N PHE A 190 -14.39 -5.80 18.77
CA PHE A 190 -14.86 -4.65 17.97
C PHE A 190 -14.26 -3.32 18.45
N VAL A 191 -14.07 -3.13 19.76
CA VAL A 191 -13.39 -1.94 20.31
C VAL A 191 -11.94 -1.88 19.81
N PHE A 192 -11.22 -2.99 19.87
CA PHE A 192 -9.85 -3.12 19.38
C PHE A 192 -9.80 -2.88 17.86
N ALA A 193 -10.80 -3.35 17.10
CA ALA A 193 -10.91 -3.07 15.67
C ALA A 193 -11.08 -1.58 15.37
N VAL A 194 -11.95 -0.87 16.12
CA VAL A 194 -12.15 0.56 15.90
C VAL A 194 -10.88 1.34 16.24
N ILE A 195 -10.30 1.12 17.41
CA ILE A 195 -9.11 1.88 17.86
C ILE A 195 -7.90 1.55 16.98
N GLY A 196 -7.64 0.26 16.74
CA GLY A 196 -6.59 -0.19 15.83
C GLY A 196 -6.77 0.40 14.43
N GLY A 197 -8.01 0.48 13.94
CA GLY A 197 -8.35 1.03 12.63
C GLY A 197 -8.11 2.53 12.56
N LEU A 198 -8.44 3.27 13.63
CA LEU A 198 -8.17 4.71 13.73
C LEU A 198 -6.66 4.98 13.66
N VAL A 199 -5.87 4.28 14.47
CA VAL A 199 -4.41 4.48 14.55
C VAL A 199 -3.72 4.04 13.26
N LEU A 200 -4.07 2.86 12.70
CA LEU A 200 -3.55 2.41 11.40
C LEU A 200 -3.91 3.38 10.28
N GLY A 201 -5.16 3.84 10.25
CA GLY A 201 -5.61 4.76 9.23
C GLY A 201 -4.87 6.10 9.29
N ALA A 202 -4.62 6.61 10.50
CA ALA A 202 -3.84 7.83 10.72
C ALA A 202 -2.39 7.65 10.29
N SER A 203 -1.76 6.55 10.70
CA SER A 203 -0.42 6.18 10.29
C SER A 203 -0.28 6.12 8.77
N TYR A 204 -1.12 5.33 8.10
CA TYR A 204 -1.04 5.13 6.66
C TYR A 204 -1.26 6.44 5.90
N ALA A 205 -2.17 7.30 6.39
CA ALA A 205 -2.38 8.62 5.81
C ALA A 205 -1.13 9.51 5.88
N LEU A 206 -0.41 9.50 7.00
CA LEU A 206 0.84 10.24 7.17
C LEU A 206 1.90 9.73 6.19
N VAL A 207 2.07 8.41 6.10
CA VAL A 207 3.04 7.76 5.21
C VAL A 207 2.70 8.06 3.74
N TYR A 208 1.42 7.98 3.36
CA TYR A 208 0.98 8.30 1.99
C TYR A 208 1.15 9.77 1.62
N LYS A 209 1.05 10.69 2.57
CA LYS A 209 1.26 12.14 2.34
C LYS A 209 2.66 12.47 1.85
N ILE A 210 3.65 11.67 2.28
CA ILE A 210 5.05 11.81 1.90
C ILE A 210 5.33 11.16 0.53
N GLY A 211 4.37 10.38 0.02
CA GLY A 211 4.58 9.53 -1.15
C GLY A 211 5.37 8.28 -0.81
N SER A 212 5.13 7.70 0.37
CA SER A 212 5.60 6.38 0.79
C SER A 212 4.43 5.41 0.92
N SER A 213 4.65 4.21 1.45
CA SER A 213 3.60 3.24 1.77
C SER A 213 3.99 2.33 2.94
N SER A 214 3.03 1.56 3.46
CA SER A 214 3.29 0.62 4.55
C SER A 214 4.00 -0.68 4.11
N GLY A 215 4.37 -0.79 2.83
CA GLY A 215 4.89 -2.03 2.24
C GLY A 215 3.78 -2.99 1.82
N GLY A 216 4.17 -4.16 1.31
CA GLY A 216 3.24 -5.20 0.91
C GLY A 216 2.20 -4.80 -0.13
N SER A 217 0.93 -5.12 0.11
CA SER A 217 -0.19 -4.81 -0.80
C SER A 217 -0.35 -3.31 -1.10
N ASP A 218 0.25 -2.44 -0.29
CA ASP A 218 0.20 -1.00 -0.54
C ASP A 218 1.00 -0.55 -1.76
N PHE A 219 2.00 -1.32 -2.22
CA PHE A 219 2.65 -1.10 -3.52
C PHE A 219 1.61 -1.14 -4.65
N LEU A 220 0.72 -2.14 -4.62
CA LEU A 220 -0.36 -2.28 -5.59
C LEU A 220 -1.42 -1.20 -5.41
N THR A 221 -1.79 -0.91 -4.16
CA THR A 221 -2.74 0.16 -3.84
C THR A 221 -2.29 1.51 -4.42
N MET A 222 -1.04 1.90 -4.20
CA MET A 222 -0.46 3.14 -4.70
C MET A 222 -0.41 3.18 -6.22
N TYR A 223 -0.02 2.06 -6.85
CA TYR A 223 -0.01 1.94 -8.30
C TYR A 223 -1.40 2.12 -8.91
N PHE A 224 -2.40 1.40 -8.40
CA PHE A 224 -3.77 1.51 -8.92
C PHE A 224 -4.41 2.85 -8.59
N SER A 225 -4.09 3.45 -7.45
CA SER A 225 -4.59 4.79 -7.08
C SER A 225 -4.07 5.85 -8.03
N THR A 226 -2.78 5.79 -8.37
CA THR A 226 -2.15 6.71 -9.33
C THR A 226 -2.62 6.48 -10.76
N ARG A 227 -2.87 5.23 -11.17
CA ARG A 227 -3.35 4.90 -12.52
C ARG A 227 -4.82 5.19 -12.75
N LYS A 228 -5.67 4.91 -11.76
CA LYS A 228 -7.13 5.05 -11.86
C LYS A 228 -7.63 6.39 -11.31
N ASN A 229 -6.75 7.23 -10.77
CA ASN A 229 -7.11 8.52 -10.17
C ASN A 229 -8.20 8.39 -9.10
N LYS A 230 -8.14 7.30 -8.33
CA LYS A 230 -9.12 6.94 -7.32
C LYS A 230 -8.53 7.08 -5.92
N ASN A 231 -9.41 7.39 -4.97
CA ASN A 231 -9.06 7.51 -3.57
C ASN A 231 -8.31 6.25 -3.09
N ILE A 232 -7.11 6.50 -2.58
CA ILE A 232 -6.19 5.50 -2.07
C ILE A 232 -6.83 4.64 -0.97
N GLY A 233 -7.56 5.25 -0.04
CA GLY A 233 -8.21 4.53 1.06
C GLY A 233 -9.27 3.55 0.56
N SER A 234 -10.01 3.90 -0.49
CA SER A 234 -11.02 3.01 -1.08
C SER A 234 -10.40 1.83 -1.83
N ILE A 235 -9.28 2.03 -2.52
CA ILE A 235 -8.56 0.94 -3.18
C ILE A 235 -7.94 0.02 -2.14
N ASN A 236 -7.31 0.60 -1.10
CA ASN A 236 -6.70 -0.13 0.00
C ASN A 236 -7.73 -1.05 0.68
N ARG A 237 -8.89 -0.50 1.04
CA ARG A 237 -10.01 -1.26 1.63
C ARG A 237 -10.41 -2.44 0.76
N ASN A 238 -10.67 -2.21 -0.52
CA ASN A 238 -11.14 -3.26 -1.41
C ASN A 238 -10.09 -4.37 -1.59
N LEU A 239 -8.81 -4.01 -1.72
CA LEU A 239 -7.72 -4.99 -1.82
C LEU A 239 -7.57 -5.78 -0.50
N ASN A 240 -7.62 -5.09 0.64
CA ASN A 240 -7.52 -5.72 1.95
C ASN A 240 -8.70 -6.61 2.28
N PHE A 241 -9.92 -6.31 1.81
CA PHE A 241 -11.06 -7.21 1.93
C PHE A 241 -10.86 -8.51 1.17
N VAL A 242 -10.34 -8.45 -0.07
CA VAL A 242 -10.04 -9.67 -0.83
C VAL A 242 -8.99 -10.50 -0.11
N ILE A 243 -7.92 -9.87 0.38
CA ILE A 243 -6.86 -10.57 1.14
C ILE A 243 -7.41 -11.16 2.44
N LEU A 244 -8.19 -10.39 3.20
CA LEU A 244 -8.79 -10.82 4.47
C LEU A 244 -9.67 -12.06 4.25
N THR A 245 -10.60 -12.00 3.30
CA THR A 245 -11.52 -13.11 3.03
C THR A 245 -10.76 -14.37 2.62
N LEU A 246 -9.75 -14.25 1.75
CA LEU A 246 -8.92 -15.39 1.36
C LEU A 246 -8.16 -15.97 2.56
N VAL A 247 -7.50 -15.13 3.36
CA VAL A 247 -6.73 -15.59 4.52
C VAL A 247 -7.63 -16.20 5.59
N VAL A 248 -8.81 -15.65 5.87
CA VAL A 248 -9.75 -16.21 6.85
C VAL A 248 -10.26 -17.57 6.39
N ILE A 249 -10.66 -17.71 5.13
CA ILE A 249 -11.08 -19.00 4.57
C ILE A 249 -9.95 -20.02 4.71
N MET A 250 -8.73 -19.66 4.32
CA MET A 250 -7.59 -20.58 4.40
C MET A 250 -7.22 -20.93 5.85
N ASN A 251 -7.23 -19.96 6.75
CA ASN A 251 -6.93 -20.16 8.17
C ASN A 251 -7.97 -21.05 8.85
N THR A 252 -9.23 -20.93 8.45
CA THR A 252 -10.35 -21.71 9.01
C THR A 252 -10.12 -23.21 8.88
N PHE A 253 -9.59 -23.68 7.75
CA PHE A 253 -9.30 -25.11 7.55
C PHE A 253 -8.17 -25.64 8.43
N LEU A 254 -7.40 -24.76 9.07
CA LEU A 254 -6.32 -25.12 10.00
C LEU A 254 -6.74 -25.03 11.48
N LEU A 255 -7.94 -24.49 11.77
CA LEU A 255 -8.41 -24.31 13.15
C LEU A 255 -8.83 -25.65 13.75
N LYS A 256 -8.37 -25.88 14.99
CA LYS A 256 -8.90 -26.95 15.83
C LYS A 256 -10.21 -26.52 16.46
N THR A 257 -11.02 -27.49 16.88
CA THR A 257 -12.26 -27.24 17.63
C THR A 257 -11.99 -26.41 18.88
N ALA A 258 -10.87 -26.61 19.57
CA ALA A 258 -10.44 -25.81 20.71
C ALA A 258 -10.31 -24.30 20.41
N ASP A 259 -9.96 -23.92 19.18
CA ASP A 259 -9.81 -22.52 18.78
C ASP A 259 -11.15 -21.84 18.42
N ILE A 260 -12.19 -22.63 18.15
CA ILE A 260 -13.51 -22.14 17.74
C ILE A 260 -14.24 -21.56 18.95
N ASN A 261 -14.87 -20.40 18.75
CA ASN A 261 -15.62 -19.70 19.78
C ASN A 261 -16.83 -20.50 20.26
N GLU A 262 -17.06 -20.47 21.57
CA GLU A 262 -18.15 -21.15 22.28
C GLU A 262 -19.53 -20.96 21.61
N PRO A 263 -19.96 -19.74 21.18
CA PRO A 263 -21.28 -19.58 20.57
C PRO A 263 -21.46 -20.38 19.28
N ILE A 264 -20.39 -20.57 18.50
CA ILE A 264 -20.47 -21.39 17.28
C ILE A 264 -20.59 -22.86 17.64
N LYS A 265 -19.80 -23.34 18.60
CA LYS A 265 -19.90 -24.72 19.09
C LYS A 265 -21.29 -25.01 19.63
N LEU A 266 -21.83 -24.12 20.45
CA LEU A 266 -23.16 -24.24 21.04
C LEU A 266 -24.26 -24.26 19.98
N ASP A 267 -24.17 -23.40 18.97
CA ASP A 267 -25.13 -23.38 17.85
C ASP A 267 -25.10 -24.69 17.06
N VAL A 268 -23.93 -25.29 16.86
CA VAL A 268 -23.84 -26.61 16.21
C VAL A 268 -24.44 -27.70 17.08
N LEU A 269 -24.06 -27.76 18.37
CA LEU A 269 -24.58 -28.74 19.33
C LEU A 269 -26.11 -28.68 19.45
N ASN A 270 -26.68 -27.47 19.48
CA ASN A 270 -28.12 -27.26 19.59
C ASN A 270 -28.91 -27.82 18.40
N ASN A 271 -28.27 -27.96 17.22
CA ASN A 271 -28.88 -28.43 15.99
C ASN A 271 -28.62 -29.91 15.68
N LEU A 272 -27.93 -30.64 16.57
CA LEU A 272 -27.66 -32.07 16.37
C LEU A 272 -28.93 -32.92 16.53
N THR A 273 -29.03 -33.98 15.73
CA THR A 273 -30.07 -35.03 15.87
C THR A 273 -29.74 -35.99 17.02
N ASN A 274 -30.70 -36.81 17.45
CA ASN A 274 -30.44 -37.84 18.46
C ASN A 274 -29.33 -38.80 18.04
N ASP A 275 -29.29 -39.22 16.77
CA ASP A 275 -28.25 -40.11 16.27
C ASP A 275 -26.85 -39.46 16.37
N GLN A 276 -26.76 -38.16 16.05
CA GLN A 276 -25.50 -37.42 16.15
C GLN A 276 -25.06 -37.20 17.60
N TRP A 277 -25.99 -37.02 18.53
CA TRP A 277 -25.69 -37.00 19.97
C TRP A 277 -25.23 -38.38 20.46
N TYR A 278 -25.84 -39.45 19.95
CA TYR A 278 -25.46 -40.82 20.29
C TYR A 278 -24.03 -41.15 19.84
N GLU A 279 -23.60 -40.68 18.66
CA GLU A 279 -22.22 -40.82 18.18
C GLU A 279 -21.17 -40.16 19.11
N MET A 280 -21.56 -39.19 19.93
CA MET A 280 -20.67 -38.45 20.83
C MET A 280 -20.61 -39.04 22.25
N VAL A 281 -21.37 -40.09 22.56
CA VAL A 281 -21.50 -40.64 23.93
C VAL A 281 -20.14 -41.00 24.54
N ASP A 282 -19.32 -41.77 23.82
CA ASP A 282 -18.02 -42.21 24.32
C ASP A 282 -17.07 -41.03 24.57
N ALA A 283 -17.11 -40.03 23.67
CA ALA A 283 -16.27 -38.86 23.80
C ALA A 283 -16.69 -37.96 24.98
N ILE A 284 -17.99 -37.85 25.23
CA ILE A 284 -18.54 -37.09 26.38
C ILE A 284 -18.19 -37.79 27.69
N LYS A 285 -18.32 -39.13 27.77
CA LYS A 285 -17.91 -39.89 28.94
C LYS A 285 -16.41 -39.80 29.20
N ASN A 286 -15.60 -39.84 28.14
CA ASN A 286 -14.16 -39.65 28.27
C ASN A 286 -13.79 -38.24 28.75
N TRP A 287 -14.52 -37.22 28.31
CA TRP A 287 -14.35 -35.84 28.82
C TRP A 287 -14.75 -35.71 30.29
N ALA A 288 -15.81 -36.40 30.72
CA ALA A 288 -16.24 -36.42 32.13
C ALA A 288 -15.23 -37.10 33.07
N ALA A 289 -14.31 -37.91 32.54
CA ALA A 289 -13.29 -38.58 33.35
C ALA A 289 -12.36 -37.57 34.08
N PRO A 290 -11.74 -37.97 35.21
CA PRO A 290 -10.79 -37.13 35.94
C PRO A 290 -9.69 -36.58 35.02
N ASP A 291 -9.32 -35.31 35.22
CA ASP A 291 -8.28 -34.59 34.48
C ASP A 291 -8.55 -34.31 32.97
N ASN A 292 -9.68 -34.77 32.41
CA ASN A 292 -10.03 -34.58 31.00
C ASN A 292 -10.99 -33.40 30.72
N HIS A 293 -11.39 -32.67 31.76
CA HIS A 293 -12.24 -31.50 31.69
C HIS A 293 -11.67 -30.34 32.51
N SER A 294 -12.14 -29.14 32.21
CA SER A 294 -11.75 -27.94 32.92
C SER A 294 -12.14 -28.00 34.42
N PRO A 295 -11.29 -27.55 35.35
CA PRO A 295 -11.64 -27.46 36.78
C PRO A 295 -12.84 -26.57 37.10
N PHE A 296 -13.30 -25.78 36.13
CA PHE A 296 -14.46 -24.88 36.28
C PHE A 296 -15.80 -25.55 35.94
N VAL A 297 -15.80 -26.82 35.51
CA VAL A 297 -17.03 -27.57 35.23
C VAL A 297 -17.67 -28.04 36.56
N PRO A 298 -18.95 -27.73 36.83
CA PRO A 298 -19.62 -28.17 38.05
C PRO A 298 -19.72 -29.71 38.14
N SER A 299 -19.60 -30.27 39.34
CA SER A 299 -19.70 -31.71 39.58
C SER A 299 -21.04 -32.32 39.13
N GLU A 300 -22.13 -31.56 39.22
CA GLU A 300 -23.45 -31.96 38.72
C GLU A 300 -23.44 -32.21 37.21
N ILE A 301 -22.69 -31.40 36.45
CA ILE A 301 -22.56 -31.54 35.00
C ILE A 301 -21.71 -32.75 34.64
N ILE A 302 -20.69 -33.05 35.45
CA ILE A 302 -19.84 -34.23 35.29
C ILE A 302 -20.68 -35.50 35.48
N ASP A 303 -21.50 -35.57 36.55
CA ASP A 303 -22.39 -36.73 36.79
C ASP A 303 -23.41 -36.93 35.66
N LEU A 304 -23.96 -35.84 35.12
CA LEU A 304 -24.84 -35.88 33.94
C LEU A 304 -24.10 -36.38 32.69
N ALA A 305 -22.85 -35.99 32.49
CA ALA A 305 -22.02 -36.40 31.36
C ALA A 305 -21.60 -37.89 31.47
N GLU A 306 -21.29 -38.40 32.66
CA GLU A 306 -21.00 -39.82 32.91
C GLU A 306 -22.22 -40.72 32.61
N LYS A 307 -23.42 -40.24 32.96
CA LYS A 307 -24.70 -40.94 32.72
C LYS A 307 -25.33 -40.63 31.37
N PHE A 308 -24.63 -39.91 30.50
CA PHE A 308 -25.16 -39.47 29.22
C PHE A 308 -25.57 -40.66 28.33
N ASN A 309 -26.81 -40.61 27.83
CA ASN A 309 -27.45 -41.71 27.10
C ASN A 309 -27.60 -41.45 25.59
N GLY A 310 -27.03 -40.36 25.08
CA GLY A 310 -27.06 -40.02 23.65
C GLY A 310 -28.33 -39.30 23.19
N THR A 311 -29.27 -38.97 24.08
CA THR A 311 -30.47 -38.20 23.69
C THR A 311 -30.18 -36.71 23.62
N ARG A 312 -30.84 -36.01 22.67
CA ARG A 312 -30.74 -34.55 22.55
C ARG A 312 -31.13 -33.83 23.84
N GLU A 313 -32.14 -34.30 24.55
CA GLU A 313 -32.58 -33.69 25.81
C GLU A 313 -31.47 -33.69 26.87
N SER A 314 -30.85 -34.85 27.11
CA SER A 314 -29.69 -34.92 28.01
C SER A 314 -28.47 -34.16 27.48
N GLY A 315 -28.29 -34.10 26.15
CA GLY A 315 -27.14 -33.45 25.52
C GLY A 315 -27.22 -31.94 25.68
N MET A 316 -28.42 -31.38 25.60
CA MET A 316 -28.65 -29.95 25.79
C MET A 316 -28.37 -29.47 27.22
N GLN A 317 -28.46 -30.35 28.22
CA GLN A 317 -28.13 -30.00 29.61
C GLN A 317 -26.62 -29.79 29.82
N ILE A 318 -25.78 -30.45 29.00
CA ILE A 318 -24.31 -30.37 29.10
C ILE A 318 -23.67 -29.57 27.96
N ALA A 319 -24.43 -29.23 26.91
CA ALA A 319 -23.93 -28.60 25.68
C ALA A 319 -23.15 -27.30 25.88
N SER A 320 -23.58 -26.43 26.80
CA SER A 320 -22.88 -25.18 27.11
C SER A 320 -21.48 -25.43 27.69
N TYR A 321 -21.33 -26.46 28.53
CA TYR A 321 -20.06 -26.81 29.15
C TYR A 321 -19.12 -27.50 28.15
N LEU A 322 -19.65 -28.37 27.30
CA LEU A 322 -18.90 -28.96 26.17
C LEU A 322 -18.40 -27.90 25.19
N ALA A 323 -19.23 -26.88 24.93
CA ALA A 323 -18.87 -25.76 24.05
C ALA A 323 -17.82 -24.83 24.67
N ALA A 324 -17.94 -24.55 25.98
CA ALA A 324 -17.05 -23.65 26.70
C ALA A 324 -15.68 -24.28 26.98
N ASP A 325 -15.62 -25.60 27.19
CA ASP A 325 -14.38 -26.28 27.51
C ASP A 325 -13.50 -26.52 26.27
N SER A 326 -12.27 -26.01 26.32
CA SER A 326 -11.26 -26.25 25.27
C SER A 326 -10.73 -27.69 25.25
N MET A 327 -10.92 -28.46 26.33
CA MET A 327 -10.44 -29.84 26.44
C MET A 327 -11.36 -30.84 25.73
N PHE A 328 -12.61 -30.45 25.43
CA PHE A 328 -13.51 -31.29 24.66
C PHE A 328 -13.21 -31.21 23.16
N GLU A 329 -12.62 -32.28 22.61
CA GLU A 329 -12.36 -32.43 21.16
C GLU A 329 -13.27 -33.51 20.50
N GLY A 330 -14.23 -34.05 21.25
CA GLY A 330 -15.11 -35.18 20.86
C GLY A 330 -16.14 -34.92 19.77
N TYR A 331 -15.98 -33.87 18.98
CA TYR A 331 -16.90 -33.47 17.93
C TYR A 331 -16.77 -34.38 16.71
N SER A 332 -17.89 -34.77 16.11
CA SER A 332 -17.88 -35.49 14.83
C SER A 332 -17.20 -34.68 13.72
N ASN A 333 -16.70 -35.35 12.68
CA ASN A 333 -16.10 -34.66 11.52
C ASN A 333 -17.09 -33.68 10.86
N GLY A 334 -18.37 -34.06 10.77
CA GLY A 334 -19.41 -33.21 10.22
C GLY A 334 -19.67 -31.96 11.06
N SER A 335 -19.74 -32.10 12.38
CA SER A 335 -19.91 -30.96 13.29
C SER A 335 -18.69 -30.04 13.27
N THR A 336 -17.48 -30.59 13.24
CA THR A 336 -16.23 -29.82 13.13
C THR A 336 -16.17 -28.99 11.84
N LEU A 337 -16.51 -29.58 10.69
CA LEU A 337 -16.57 -28.87 9.41
C LEU A 337 -17.62 -27.75 9.42
N LEU A 338 -18.77 -28.00 10.04
CA LEU A 338 -19.85 -27.02 10.14
C LEU A 338 -19.47 -25.85 11.06
N MET A 339 -18.79 -26.12 12.17
CA MET A 339 -18.21 -25.10 13.04
C MET A 339 -17.17 -24.26 12.31
N GLN A 340 -16.24 -24.90 11.60
CA GLN A 340 -15.24 -24.23 10.77
C GLN A 340 -15.92 -23.32 9.74
N PHE A 341 -16.91 -23.82 8.99
CA PHE A 341 -17.64 -23.00 8.02
C PHE A 341 -18.30 -21.78 8.66
N LYS A 342 -18.96 -21.94 9.82
CA LYS A 342 -19.56 -20.83 10.58
C LYS A 342 -18.51 -19.82 11.06
N PHE A 343 -17.29 -20.27 11.39
CA PHE A 343 -16.20 -19.39 11.82
C PHE A 343 -15.77 -18.39 10.75
N ILE A 344 -15.90 -18.73 9.46
CA ILE A 344 -15.55 -17.83 8.34
C ILE A 344 -16.28 -16.48 8.46
N LEU A 345 -17.55 -16.52 8.90
CA LEU A 345 -18.39 -15.35 9.13
C LEU A 345 -18.56 -15.06 10.64
N GLY A 346 -17.59 -15.46 11.45
CA GLY A 346 -17.57 -15.22 12.88
C GLY A 346 -17.23 -13.77 13.26
N PRO A 347 -17.27 -13.44 14.57
CA PRO A 347 -16.99 -12.10 15.09
C PRO A 347 -15.64 -11.53 14.60
N SER A 348 -14.63 -12.38 14.47
CA SER A 348 -13.27 -12.06 14.03
C SER A 348 -13.22 -11.49 12.62
N TRP A 349 -13.99 -12.05 11.70
CA TRP A 349 -14.08 -11.54 10.33
C TRP A 349 -14.77 -10.18 10.32
N PHE A 350 -15.91 -10.04 10.99
CA PHE A 350 -16.64 -8.77 11.07
C PHE A 350 -15.84 -7.66 11.73
N ALA A 351 -15.16 -7.95 12.83
CA ALA A 351 -14.30 -6.99 13.52
C ALA A 351 -13.12 -6.60 12.62
N SER A 352 -12.51 -7.54 11.88
CA SER A 352 -11.46 -7.23 10.90
C SER A 352 -11.97 -6.41 9.71
N VAL A 353 -13.22 -6.62 9.26
CA VAL A 353 -13.86 -5.78 8.25
C VAL A 353 -14.05 -4.35 8.78
N ILE A 354 -14.53 -4.20 10.03
CA ILE A 354 -14.68 -2.89 10.68
C ILE A 354 -13.32 -2.19 10.80
N LEU A 355 -12.28 -2.90 11.23
CA LEU A 355 -10.90 -2.41 11.28
C LEU A 355 -10.49 -1.77 9.94
N ILE A 356 -10.67 -2.51 8.83
CA ILE A 356 -10.31 -2.05 7.48
C ILE A 356 -11.21 -0.87 7.03
N ILE A 357 -12.49 -0.86 7.38
CA ILE A 357 -13.41 0.25 7.06
C ILE A 357 -12.98 1.52 7.78
N VAL A 358 -12.79 1.45 9.10
CA VAL A 358 -12.37 2.59 9.93
C VAL A 358 -11.04 3.13 9.43
N GLN A 359 -10.06 2.24 9.20
CA GLN A 359 -8.77 2.59 8.60
C GLN A 359 -8.94 3.34 7.27
N SER A 360 -9.77 2.84 6.36
CA SER A 360 -10.04 3.46 5.06
C SER A 360 -10.68 4.85 5.15
N LEU A 361 -11.61 5.02 6.10
CA LEU A 361 -12.28 6.28 6.37
C LEU A 361 -11.28 7.32 6.89
N VAL A 362 -10.43 6.94 7.84
CA VAL A 362 -9.38 7.82 8.38
C VAL A 362 -8.35 8.20 7.32
N ILE A 363 -7.90 7.24 6.50
CA ILE A 363 -7.02 7.52 5.36
C ILE A 363 -7.65 8.56 4.43
N THR A 364 -8.93 8.40 4.12
CA THR A 364 -9.66 9.32 3.24
C THR A 364 -9.86 10.70 3.86
N ALA A 365 -10.04 10.77 5.18
CA ALA A 365 -10.21 12.02 5.91
C ALA A 365 -8.92 12.83 5.97
N ILE A 366 -7.80 12.18 6.32
CA ILE A 366 -6.50 12.84 6.52
C ILE A 366 -5.78 13.08 5.18
N TYR A 367 -5.90 12.16 4.22
CA TYR A 367 -5.23 12.26 2.91
C TYR A 367 -6.18 12.12 1.71
N PRO A 368 -7.02 13.14 1.44
CA PRO A 368 -8.00 13.12 0.35
C PRO A 368 -7.39 13.42 -1.04
N LYS A 369 -6.22 12.85 -1.39
CA LYS A 369 -5.46 13.23 -2.61
C LYS A 369 -6.26 13.15 -3.90
N TYR A 370 -7.04 12.08 -4.08
CA TYR A 370 -7.83 11.86 -5.29
C TYR A 370 -9.32 12.16 -5.09
N LYS A 371 -9.65 13.00 -4.10
CA LYS A 371 -11.02 13.46 -3.86
C LYS A 371 -11.22 14.74 -4.66
N PHE A 372 -11.96 14.66 -5.76
CA PHE A 372 -12.24 15.80 -6.62
C PHE A 372 -13.41 16.64 -6.09
N ARG A 373 -13.35 17.93 -6.41
CA ARG A 373 -14.42 18.91 -6.28
C ARG A 373 -14.49 19.71 -7.56
N THR A 374 -15.71 20.05 -7.94
CA THR A 374 -15.98 20.99 -9.00
C THR A 374 -16.24 22.32 -8.31
N ILE A 375 -15.40 23.31 -8.60
CA ILE A 375 -15.46 24.62 -7.97
C ILE A 375 -16.01 25.59 -9.01
N PHE A 376 -17.11 26.23 -8.65
CA PHE A 376 -17.66 27.36 -9.39
C PHE A 376 -17.13 28.63 -8.73
N ILE A 377 -16.41 29.44 -9.48
CA ILE A 377 -15.78 30.67 -9.04
C ILE A 377 -16.50 31.81 -9.76
N SER A 378 -17.36 32.53 -9.05
CA SER A 378 -18.03 33.71 -9.61
C SER A 378 -17.22 34.95 -9.25
N THR A 379 -16.70 35.66 -10.26
CA THR A 379 -15.74 36.76 -10.10
C THR A 379 -15.99 37.89 -11.10
N THR A 380 -15.63 39.12 -10.74
CA THR A 380 -15.57 40.27 -11.66
C THR A 380 -14.27 40.32 -12.45
N LYS A 381 -13.24 39.57 -12.03
CA LYS A 381 -11.89 39.54 -12.62
C LYS A 381 -11.49 38.14 -13.12
N PRO A 382 -12.17 37.59 -14.16
CA PRO A 382 -11.90 36.23 -14.63
C PRO A 382 -10.46 36.02 -15.13
N GLU A 383 -9.87 37.02 -15.80
CA GLU A 383 -8.50 36.91 -16.34
C GLU A 383 -7.43 36.80 -15.25
N ASP A 384 -7.56 37.56 -14.16
CA ASP A 384 -6.62 37.49 -13.04
C ASP A 384 -6.69 36.14 -12.34
N VAL A 385 -7.89 35.60 -12.17
CA VAL A 385 -8.09 34.25 -11.61
C VAL A 385 -7.48 33.19 -12.51
N LYS A 386 -7.74 33.22 -13.83
CA LYS A 386 -7.14 32.29 -14.79
C LYS A 386 -5.62 32.35 -14.76
N ARG A 387 -5.03 33.55 -14.81
CA ARG A 387 -3.58 33.77 -14.70
C ARG A 387 -3.02 33.20 -13.40
N PHE A 388 -3.66 33.45 -12.27
CA PHE A 388 -3.25 32.90 -10.98
C PHE A 388 -3.28 31.36 -10.97
N LEU A 389 -4.35 30.76 -11.47
CA LEU A 389 -4.50 29.30 -11.56
C LEU A 389 -3.38 28.68 -12.42
N PHE A 390 -3.17 29.20 -13.63
CA PHE A 390 -2.14 28.70 -14.55
C PHE A 390 -0.72 28.90 -13.99
N ASN A 391 -0.42 30.05 -13.37
CA ASN A 391 0.87 30.32 -12.74
C ASN A 391 1.11 29.43 -11.51
N SER A 392 0.05 29.03 -10.83
CA SER A 392 0.08 28.06 -9.72
C SER A 392 0.18 26.61 -10.21
N GLY A 393 0.21 26.38 -11.52
CA GLY A 393 0.43 25.08 -12.13
C GLY A 393 -0.85 24.29 -12.40
N TYR A 394 -2.04 24.90 -12.32
CA TYR A 394 -3.26 24.30 -12.86
C TYR A 394 -3.12 24.18 -14.38
N ARG A 395 -3.40 23.00 -14.95
CA ARG A 395 -3.20 22.71 -16.39
C ARG A 395 -4.46 22.16 -17.07
N ASN A 396 -5.56 22.08 -16.33
CA ASN A 396 -6.81 21.55 -16.86
C ASN A 396 -7.61 22.68 -17.50
N GLU A 397 -8.68 22.29 -18.19
CA GLU A 397 -9.60 23.24 -18.78
C GLU A 397 -10.27 24.07 -17.68
N VAL A 398 -10.51 25.34 -17.99
CA VAL A 398 -11.31 26.25 -17.19
C VAL A 398 -12.52 26.60 -18.04
N PHE A 399 -13.69 26.14 -17.64
CA PHE A 399 -14.93 26.54 -18.30
C PHE A 399 -15.30 27.93 -17.82
N GLU A 400 -15.77 28.77 -18.73
CA GLU A 400 -16.14 30.15 -18.44
C GLU A 400 -17.48 30.45 -19.11
N TRP A 401 -18.38 31.07 -18.35
CA TRP A 401 -19.58 31.67 -18.90
C TRP A 401 -19.92 32.97 -18.17
N GLU A 402 -20.55 33.88 -18.90
CA GLU A 402 -21.09 35.11 -18.34
C GLU A 402 -22.32 34.80 -17.48
N SER A 403 -22.39 35.42 -16.32
CA SER A 403 -23.46 35.24 -15.35
C SER A 403 -23.90 36.59 -14.81
N LYS A 404 -25.18 36.92 -14.98
CA LYS A 404 -25.79 38.07 -14.30
C LYS A 404 -26.16 37.63 -12.89
N MET A 405 -25.47 38.15 -11.88
CA MET A 405 -25.85 37.91 -10.48
C MET A 405 -26.69 39.07 -9.98
N GLN A 406 -27.88 38.73 -9.51
CA GLN A 406 -28.78 39.67 -8.84
C GLN A 406 -28.78 39.36 -7.34
N SER A 407 -28.29 40.30 -6.55
CA SER A 407 -28.51 40.36 -5.10
C SER A 407 -29.67 41.32 -4.82
N PRO A 408 -30.29 41.30 -3.62
CA PRO A 408 -31.47 42.11 -3.33
C PRO A 408 -31.29 43.62 -3.57
N HIS A 409 -30.04 44.13 -3.64
CA HIS A 409 -29.72 45.54 -3.80
C HIS A 409 -28.81 45.85 -5.00
N THR A 410 -28.41 44.86 -5.82
CA THR A 410 -27.41 45.07 -6.88
C THR A 410 -27.46 44.00 -7.97
N ILE A 411 -27.37 44.44 -9.23
CA ILE A 411 -27.15 43.56 -10.39
C ILE A 411 -25.70 43.77 -10.82
N VAL A 412 -24.89 42.70 -10.72
CA VAL A 412 -23.49 42.74 -11.10
C VAL A 412 -23.26 41.67 -12.18
N ASN A 413 -22.66 42.08 -13.29
CA ASN A 413 -22.19 41.14 -14.31
C ASN A 413 -20.89 40.50 -13.80
N LYS A 414 -20.91 39.17 -13.62
CA LYS A 414 -19.75 38.39 -13.21
C LYS A 414 -19.53 37.25 -14.19
N HIS A 415 -18.30 36.77 -14.26
CA HIS A 415 -17.98 35.54 -14.96
C HIS A 415 -17.97 34.40 -13.94
N THR A 416 -18.57 33.27 -14.30
CA THR A 416 -18.48 32.05 -13.51
C THR A 416 -17.48 31.12 -14.18
N LEU A 417 -16.37 30.89 -13.50
CA LEU A 417 -15.35 29.93 -13.90
C LEU A 417 -15.65 28.59 -13.24
N VAL A 418 -15.58 27.50 -14.00
CA VAL A 418 -15.71 26.15 -13.46
C VAL A 418 -14.44 25.36 -13.68
N ILE A 419 -13.89 24.91 -12.56
CA ILE A 419 -12.69 24.09 -12.51
C ILE A 419 -12.97 22.80 -11.79
N THR A 420 -12.26 21.74 -12.18
CA THR A 420 -12.27 20.48 -11.44
C THR A 420 -10.89 20.25 -10.86
N ILE A 421 -10.82 20.14 -9.54
CA ILE A 421 -9.56 20.10 -8.80
C ILE A 421 -9.68 19.20 -7.58
N THR A 422 -8.56 18.66 -7.10
CA THR A 422 -8.55 17.86 -5.87
C THR A 422 -8.74 18.73 -4.64
N VAL A 423 -9.34 18.17 -3.58
CA VAL A 423 -9.54 18.87 -2.30
C VAL A 423 -8.22 19.41 -1.74
N ILE A 424 -7.13 18.66 -1.89
CA ILE A 424 -5.80 19.07 -1.40
C ILE A 424 -5.30 20.29 -2.17
N ASN A 425 -5.39 20.27 -3.51
CA ASN A 425 -4.90 21.38 -4.33
C ASN A 425 -5.78 22.62 -4.17
N TRP A 426 -7.11 22.46 -4.09
CA TRP A 426 -8.01 23.60 -3.85
C TRP A 426 -7.64 24.34 -2.57
N LYS A 427 -7.47 23.62 -1.46
CA LYS A 427 -7.06 24.23 -0.18
C LYS A 427 -5.75 25.04 -0.26
N ALA A 428 -4.83 24.65 -1.15
CA ALA A 428 -3.59 25.38 -1.35
C ALA A 428 -3.77 26.68 -2.17
N LEU A 429 -4.79 26.75 -3.03
CA LEU A 429 -5.05 27.87 -3.94
C LEU A 429 -6.14 28.83 -3.43
N GLU A 430 -7.09 28.32 -2.65
CA GLU A 430 -8.31 29.01 -2.22
C GLU A 430 -8.04 30.41 -1.65
N LYS A 431 -7.11 30.53 -0.70
CA LYS A 431 -6.75 31.83 -0.11
C LYS A 431 -6.18 32.81 -1.13
N GLY A 432 -5.37 32.31 -2.07
CA GLY A 432 -4.76 33.15 -3.11
C GLY A 432 -5.78 33.60 -4.14
N VAL A 433 -6.71 32.72 -4.52
CA VAL A 433 -7.81 33.05 -5.43
C VAL A 433 -8.76 34.06 -4.78
N ALA A 434 -9.15 33.84 -3.52
CA ALA A 434 -10.03 34.74 -2.76
C ALA A 434 -9.47 36.14 -2.58
N ALA A 435 -8.14 36.30 -2.57
CA ALA A 435 -7.50 37.61 -2.42
C ALA A 435 -7.54 38.49 -3.68
N LEU A 436 -7.91 37.93 -4.85
CA LEU A 436 -7.89 38.67 -6.13
C LEU A 436 -9.11 39.58 -6.32
N ASP A 437 -10.26 39.18 -5.79
CA ASP A 437 -11.53 39.90 -5.89
C ASP A 437 -12.32 39.74 -4.59
N PRO A 438 -12.54 40.83 -3.82
CA PRO A 438 -13.35 40.82 -2.60
C PRO A 438 -14.80 40.37 -2.81
N ASP A 439 -15.35 40.56 -4.00
CA ASP A 439 -16.73 40.19 -4.34
C ASP A 439 -16.84 38.74 -4.86
N MET A 440 -15.76 37.95 -4.78
CA MET A 440 -15.71 36.60 -5.31
C MET A 440 -16.51 35.61 -4.46
N ASN A 441 -17.24 34.71 -5.13
CA ASN A 441 -17.95 33.62 -4.47
C ASN A 441 -17.50 32.25 -4.98
N PHE A 442 -17.44 31.27 -4.08
CA PHE A 442 -17.12 29.88 -4.39
C PHE A 442 -18.31 28.97 -4.10
N ASN A 443 -18.76 28.21 -5.09
CA ASN A 443 -19.65 27.06 -4.87
C ASN A 443 -18.88 25.76 -5.09
N VAL A 444 -18.86 24.90 -4.07
CA VAL A 444 -18.09 23.67 -4.06
C VAL A 444 -19.02 22.47 -4.21
N LEU A 445 -19.04 21.85 -5.40
CA LEU A 445 -19.84 20.66 -5.66
C LEU A 445 -19.02 19.37 -5.51
N ARG A 446 -19.67 18.32 -5.00
CA ARG A 446 -19.09 16.98 -4.91
C ARG A 446 -19.06 16.32 -6.28
N THR A 447 -17.87 16.18 -6.86
CA THR A 447 -17.65 15.42 -8.09
C THR A 447 -17.64 13.92 -7.80
N ARG A 448 -18.53 13.15 -8.46
CA ARG A 448 -18.55 11.67 -8.32
C ARG A 448 -17.39 11.00 -9.03
N GLY A 449 -16.96 11.55 -10.17
CA GLY A 449 -15.83 11.06 -10.94
C GLY A 449 -15.55 11.98 -12.12
N VAL A 450 -14.33 11.89 -12.63
CA VAL A 450 -13.87 12.66 -13.80
C VAL A 450 -13.41 11.65 -14.84
N LYS A 451 -13.94 11.73 -16.06
CA LYS A 451 -13.57 10.86 -17.19
C LYS A 451 -12.83 11.71 -18.21
N GLY A 452 -11.65 11.27 -18.65
CA GLY A 452 -10.82 12.02 -19.58
C GLY A 452 -9.38 12.20 -19.08
N ARG A 453 -8.59 13.01 -19.80
CA ARG A 453 -7.21 13.34 -19.43
C ARG A 453 -7.20 14.58 -18.54
N GLU A 454 -7.22 14.35 -17.24
CA GLU A 454 -7.21 15.42 -16.24
C GLU A 454 -5.92 15.36 -15.40
N ASN A 455 -5.19 16.48 -15.36
CA ASN A 455 -3.96 16.61 -14.60
C ASN A 455 -4.30 16.88 -13.14
N ILE A 456 -3.97 15.92 -12.28
CA ILE A 456 -4.20 16.01 -10.83
C ILE A 456 -3.14 16.85 -10.13
N GLU A 457 -1.95 16.94 -10.69
CA GLU A 457 -0.83 17.63 -10.05
C GLU A 457 -0.74 19.06 -10.53
N LEU A 458 -0.55 19.98 -9.58
CA LEU A 458 -0.16 21.35 -9.88
C LEU A 458 1.30 21.35 -10.37
N LYS A 459 1.49 21.60 -11.67
CA LYS A 459 2.81 21.61 -12.31
C LYS A 459 3.23 23.02 -12.67
N THR A 460 3.95 23.65 -11.75
CA THR A 460 4.49 25.00 -11.93
C THR A 460 5.73 25.04 -12.83
N GLY A 461 6.42 23.91 -13.07
CA GLY A 461 7.64 23.84 -13.88
C GLY A 461 8.89 24.47 -13.24
N LYS A 462 8.73 25.35 -12.24
CA LYS A 462 9.80 26.10 -11.55
C LYS A 462 10.96 25.24 -11.06
N LYS A 463 10.68 24.04 -10.53
CA LYS A 463 11.71 23.12 -10.04
C LYS A 463 12.54 22.55 -11.19
N ASP A 464 11.90 22.20 -12.30
CA ASP A 464 12.56 21.62 -13.48
C ASP A 464 13.40 22.69 -14.18
N GLU A 465 12.89 23.91 -14.29
CA GLU A 465 13.63 25.08 -14.77
C GLU A 465 14.84 25.41 -13.90
N PHE A 466 14.68 25.40 -12.57
CA PHE A 466 15.80 25.62 -11.63
C PHE A 466 16.90 24.57 -11.80
N ILE A 467 16.52 23.28 -11.94
CA ILE A 467 17.47 22.19 -12.16
C ILE A 467 18.16 22.36 -13.52
N LEU A 468 17.43 22.69 -14.57
CA LEU A 468 17.97 22.91 -15.90
C LEU A 468 18.98 24.07 -15.89
N HIS A 469 18.62 25.21 -15.30
CA HIS A 469 19.48 26.37 -15.15
C HIS A 469 20.76 26.04 -14.36
N LYS A 470 20.64 25.23 -13.29
CA LYS A 470 21.79 24.78 -12.49
C LYS A 470 22.75 23.86 -13.25
N ILE A 471 22.24 23.06 -14.19
CA ILE A 471 23.06 22.21 -15.06
C ILE A 471 23.73 23.05 -16.14
N GLN A 472 22.99 23.95 -16.79
CA GLN A 472 23.51 24.81 -17.86
C GLN A 472 24.60 25.76 -17.37
N ASN A 473 24.45 26.33 -16.17
CA ASN A 473 25.43 27.26 -15.59
C ASN A 473 26.67 26.55 -15.01
N ASN A 474 26.62 25.23 -14.82
CA ASN A 474 27.78 24.47 -14.38
C ASN A 474 28.60 24.03 -15.60
N LYS A 475 29.72 24.74 -15.85
CA LYS A 475 30.61 24.51 -16.99
C LYS A 475 31.09 23.05 -17.10
N GLU A 476 31.36 22.38 -15.99
CA GLU A 476 31.80 20.98 -15.99
C GLU A 476 30.69 20.03 -16.43
N TRP A 477 29.47 20.22 -15.92
CA TRP A 477 28.32 19.40 -16.29
C TRP A 477 27.93 19.59 -17.75
N SER A 478 27.86 20.84 -18.21
CA SER A 478 27.55 21.13 -19.61
C SER A 478 28.61 20.52 -20.54
N LYS A 479 29.89 20.66 -20.21
CA LYS A 479 30.99 20.08 -20.98
C LYS A 479 30.93 18.54 -21.00
N LYS A 480 30.69 17.91 -19.85
CA LYS A 480 30.61 16.45 -19.73
C LYS A 480 29.45 15.87 -20.54
N ILE A 481 28.26 16.48 -20.46
CA ILE A 481 27.08 16.06 -21.24
C ILE A 481 27.37 16.17 -22.73
N GLU A 482 28.01 17.25 -23.16
CA GLU A 482 28.35 17.46 -24.56
C GLU A 482 29.42 16.49 -25.05
N ASP A 483 30.49 16.25 -24.28
CA ASP A 483 31.54 15.27 -24.60
C ASP A 483 30.95 13.86 -24.74
N GLU A 484 30.09 13.45 -23.81
CA GLU A 484 29.43 12.14 -23.82
C GLU A 484 28.42 12.01 -24.98
N ALA A 485 27.73 13.10 -25.34
CA ALA A 485 26.83 13.14 -26.50
C ALA A 485 27.61 12.99 -27.82
N ILE A 486 28.75 13.66 -27.96
CA ILE A 486 29.65 13.53 -29.11
C ILE A 486 30.11 12.07 -29.25
N LEU A 487 30.64 11.48 -28.16
CA LEU A 487 31.14 10.11 -28.16
C LEU A 487 30.05 9.10 -28.54
N LYS A 488 28.85 9.25 -27.97
CA LYS A 488 27.72 8.36 -28.27
C LYS A 488 27.30 8.46 -29.75
N THR A 489 27.29 9.67 -30.30
CA THR A 489 26.94 9.93 -31.70
C THR A 489 27.98 9.33 -32.66
N ILE A 490 29.28 9.47 -32.35
CA ILE A 490 30.36 8.84 -33.12
C ILE A 490 30.20 7.30 -33.10
N LYS A 491 29.90 6.71 -31.94
CA LYS A 491 29.72 5.27 -31.81
C LYS A 491 28.55 4.76 -32.66
N GLU A 492 27.41 5.46 -32.62
CA GLU A 492 26.22 5.13 -33.42
C GLU A 492 26.50 5.26 -34.93
N GLN A 493 27.20 6.31 -35.36
CA GLN A 493 27.58 6.50 -36.76
C GLN A 493 28.55 5.40 -37.25
N ASN A 494 29.56 5.05 -36.45
CA ASN A 494 30.49 3.96 -36.78
C ASN A 494 29.78 2.60 -36.85
N GLU A 495 28.79 2.35 -36.00
CA GLU A 495 27.96 1.15 -36.08
C GLU A 495 27.08 1.13 -37.34
N GLN A 496 26.52 2.27 -37.77
CA GLN A 496 25.77 2.38 -39.02
C GLN A 496 26.66 2.09 -40.23
N ILE A 497 27.83 2.73 -40.32
CA ILE A 497 28.80 2.50 -41.40
C ILE A 497 29.18 1.01 -41.46
N ARG A 498 29.46 0.37 -40.31
CA ARG A 498 29.76 -1.08 -40.26
C ARG A 498 28.61 -1.95 -40.74
N LYS A 499 27.35 -1.57 -40.49
CA LYS A 499 26.17 -2.30 -40.97
C LYS A 499 25.98 -2.14 -42.47
N GLU A 500 26.15 -0.92 -42.99
CA GLU A 500 26.08 -0.61 -44.43
C GLU A 500 27.14 -1.37 -45.22
N TYR A 501 28.40 -1.36 -44.75
CA TYR A 501 29.48 -2.16 -45.34
C TYR A 501 29.11 -3.66 -45.36
N LYS A 502 28.62 -4.24 -44.26
CA LYS A 502 28.20 -5.64 -44.22
C LYS A 502 27.05 -5.95 -45.19
N LEU A 503 26.13 -5.02 -45.40
CA LEU A 503 25.02 -5.16 -46.34
C LEU A 503 25.51 -5.10 -47.79
N GLN A 504 26.39 -4.15 -48.12
CA GLN A 504 27.05 -4.06 -49.43
C GLN A 504 27.83 -5.34 -49.74
N THR A 505 28.68 -5.81 -48.82
CA THR A 505 29.45 -7.05 -49.05
C THR A 505 28.55 -8.27 -49.28
N LYS A 506 27.41 -8.36 -48.58
CA LYS A 506 26.41 -9.43 -48.82
C LYS A 506 25.70 -9.28 -50.16
N ALA A 507 25.37 -8.06 -50.58
CA ALA A 507 24.76 -7.79 -51.87
C ALA A 507 25.72 -8.14 -53.02
N ASP A 508 26.99 -7.74 -52.90
CA ASP A 508 28.05 -8.03 -53.89
C ASP A 508 28.30 -9.53 -54.01
N LEU A 509 28.34 -10.25 -52.87
CA LEU A 509 28.44 -11.73 -52.86
C LEU A 509 27.23 -12.40 -53.52
N LYS A 510 26.03 -11.84 -53.38
CA LYS A 510 24.80 -12.38 -53.98
C LYS A 510 24.74 -12.09 -55.48
N ALA A 511 25.13 -10.89 -55.92
CA ALA A 511 25.24 -10.51 -57.32
C ALA A 511 26.30 -11.35 -58.06
N ASN A 512 27.45 -11.61 -57.42
CA ASN A 512 28.50 -12.47 -57.98
C ASN A 512 28.07 -13.94 -58.06
N LYS A 513 27.19 -14.42 -57.16
CA LYS A 513 26.59 -15.76 -57.26
C LYS A 513 25.55 -15.85 -58.38
N ALA A 514 24.71 -14.84 -58.57
CA ALA A 514 23.73 -14.80 -59.66
C ALA A 514 24.40 -14.80 -61.04
N LYS A 515 25.46 -13.98 -61.22
CA LYS A 515 26.26 -13.96 -62.46
C LYS A 515 26.98 -15.29 -62.78
N LYS A 516 27.20 -16.14 -61.76
CA LYS A 516 27.78 -17.49 -61.92
C LYS A 516 26.74 -18.57 -62.20
N GLN A 517 25.44 -18.26 -62.14
CA GLN A 517 24.35 -19.17 -62.45
C GLN A 517 23.72 -18.89 -63.83
N GLU A 518 23.99 -17.73 -64.42
CA GLU A 518 23.57 -17.35 -65.78
C GLU A 518 24.62 -17.67 -66.87
N ASN A 519 25.84 -18.03 -66.45
CA ASN A 519 26.89 -18.65 -67.28
C ASN A 519 26.98 -20.13 -66.95
#